data_AF-A0AAV0YEL4-F1
#
_entry.id   AF-A0AAV0YEL4-F1
#
_cell.length_a   1.000
_cell.length_b   1.000
_cell.length_c   1.000
_cell.angle_alpha   90.00
_cell.angle_beta   90.00
_cell.angle_gamma   90.00
#
_symmetry.space_group_name_H-M   'P 1'
#
loop_
_entity.id
_entity.type
_entity.pdbx_description
1 polymer ?
#
loop_
_entity_poly.entity_id
_entity_poly.type
_entity_poly.pdbx_seq_one_letter_code
_entity_poly.pdbx_strand_id
1 'polypeptide(L)'
;MGIKIEMMVVLVTLLFICVTSSSLLANNNYEEEHLLRRNLLANGLAKTPPMGWNSWNHFGCQIDEKMIRETADAIISTGLSKLGYTYVNIDDCWAELNRDDKGNLVAKNSTFPSGIKALADYVHSKGLKLGIYSDAGYFTCSKRMPGSLGHEFQDAKTFASWDIDYLKYDNCFNGGSKPTERYPIMTRALMKAGRPIFFSLCEWGDLHPALWGAKVGNSWRTTGDISDTWESMISKADTNEVYAELARPGGWNDPDMLEVGNGGMTKNEYIVHFSLWAISKAPLLLGCDVRNVTKDTMEIISNKEVIAVNQDPLGVQAKKVRMEGDLEIWAGPLSGYRVAVVLLNRGAQRIAITANWDDIGIPPKSVVEARDLWEHKTLKKHFVDKLSATVESHGCKMYVLKPVA
;
A
#
# COMPACT_ATOMS: atom_id res chain seq x y z
N MET A 1 -38.88 -57.57 20.32
CA MET A 1 -38.37 -56.65 21.36
C MET A 1 -36.91 -56.38 21.05
N GLY A 2 -36.66 -55.40 20.19
CA GLY A 2 -35.35 -55.09 19.61
C GLY A 2 -35.54 -53.92 18.66
N ILE A 3 -34.53 -53.07 18.52
CA ILE A 3 -34.56 -51.78 17.81
C ILE A 3 -35.18 -50.66 18.65
N LYS A 4 -34.43 -50.12 19.63
CA LYS A 4 -34.65 -48.75 20.15
C LYS A 4 -33.48 -48.13 20.93
N ILE A 5 -32.37 -48.85 21.14
CA ILE A 5 -31.26 -48.36 21.99
C ILE A 5 -30.04 -47.86 21.18
N GLU A 6 -29.86 -48.27 19.92
CA GLU A 6 -28.68 -47.85 19.12
C GLU A 6 -28.78 -46.43 18.55
N MET A 7 -29.99 -45.86 18.39
CA MET A 7 -30.15 -44.56 17.73
C MET A 7 -29.88 -43.35 18.64
N MET A 8 -29.90 -43.54 19.97
CA MET A 8 -29.73 -42.44 20.94
C MET A 8 -28.26 -42.21 21.33
N VAL A 9 -27.41 -43.24 21.23
CA VAL A 9 -25.97 -43.12 21.50
C VAL A 9 -25.25 -42.45 20.31
N VAL A 10 -25.67 -42.72 19.08
CA VAL A 10 -25.07 -42.12 17.88
C VAL A 10 -25.32 -40.61 17.82
N LEU A 11 -26.50 -40.12 18.25
CA LEU A 11 -26.84 -38.69 18.21
C LEU A 11 -26.05 -37.86 19.25
N VAL A 12 -25.77 -38.41 20.44
CA VAL A 12 -25.00 -37.72 21.49
C VAL A 12 -23.51 -37.68 21.14
N THR A 13 -22.99 -38.71 20.46
CA THR A 13 -21.59 -38.75 20.00
C THR A 13 -21.35 -37.77 18.84
N LEU A 14 -22.30 -37.61 17.91
CA LEU A 14 -22.23 -36.63 16.82
C LEU A 14 -22.29 -35.17 17.31
N LEU A 15 -23.10 -34.86 18.34
CA LEU A 15 -23.13 -33.51 18.93
C LEU A 15 -21.83 -33.16 19.66
N PHE A 16 -21.19 -34.11 20.35
CA PHE A 16 -19.89 -33.88 21.00
C PHE A 16 -18.75 -33.71 19.99
N ILE A 17 -18.79 -34.40 18.84
CA ILE A 17 -17.78 -34.25 17.78
C ILE A 17 -17.93 -32.90 17.06
N CYS A 18 -19.16 -32.39 16.84
CA CYS A 18 -19.38 -31.08 16.23
C CYS A 18 -19.02 -29.89 17.15
N VAL A 19 -19.24 -30.00 18.47
CA VAL A 19 -18.88 -28.94 19.42
C VAL A 19 -17.36 -28.91 19.69
N THR A 20 -16.69 -30.06 19.71
CA THR A 20 -15.23 -30.12 19.88
C THR A 20 -14.50 -29.61 18.65
N SER A 21 -14.93 -29.97 17.43
CA SER A 21 -14.30 -29.49 16.19
C SER A 21 -14.46 -27.97 15.95
N SER A 22 -15.64 -27.41 16.26
CA SER A 22 -15.85 -25.95 16.17
C SER A 22 -15.07 -25.16 17.22
N SER A 23 -14.92 -25.70 18.44
CA SER A 23 -14.08 -25.09 19.48
C SER A 23 -12.57 -25.18 19.18
N LEU A 24 -12.09 -26.30 18.59
CA LEU A 24 -10.69 -26.47 18.18
C LEU A 24 -10.31 -25.54 17.01
N LEU A 25 -11.20 -25.36 16.02
CA LEU A 25 -11.00 -24.43 14.91
C LEU A 25 -11.00 -22.96 15.39
N ALA A 26 -11.90 -22.61 16.32
CA ALA A 26 -11.92 -21.27 16.91
C ALA A 26 -10.67 -20.98 17.75
N ASN A 27 -10.17 -21.97 18.49
CA ASN A 27 -8.98 -21.82 19.34
C ASN A 27 -7.69 -21.71 18.52
N ASN A 28 -7.57 -22.48 17.42
CA ASN A 28 -6.43 -22.36 16.49
C ASN A 28 -6.41 -21.00 15.79
N ASN A 29 -7.56 -20.51 15.29
CA ASN A 29 -7.63 -19.19 14.68
C ASN A 29 -7.31 -18.06 15.68
N TYR A 30 -7.70 -18.22 16.95
CA TYR A 30 -7.39 -17.24 17.99
C TYR A 30 -5.91 -17.25 18.36
N GLU A 31 -5.28 -18.42 18.53
CA GLU A 31 -3.83 -18.49 18.77
C GLU A 31 -3.01 -17.98 17.58
N GLU A 32 -3.42 -18.28 16.35
CA GLU A 32 -2.76 -17.81 15.13
C GLU A 32 -2.91 -16.29 14.97
N GLU A 33 -4.11 -15.72 15.17
CA GLU A 33 -4.34 -14.27 15.18
C GLU A 33 -3.54 -13.57 16.30
N HIS A 34 -3.42 -14.19 17.47
CA HIS A 34 -2.71 -13.62 18.62
C HIS A 34 -1.17 -13.73 18.48
N LEU A 35 -0.66 -14.80 17.86
CA LEU A 35 0.74 -14.95 17.46
C LEU A 35 1.10 -13.97 16.33
N LEU A 36 0.20 -13.77 15.35
CA LEU A 36 0.37 -12.81 14.26
C LEU A 36 0.36 -11.36 14.76
N ARG A 37 -0.53 -10.98 15.69
CA ARG A 37 -0.51 -9.65 16.34
C ARG A 37 0.77 -9.40 17.14
N ARG A 38 1.38 -10.44 17.73
CA ARG A 38 2.69 -10.34 18.40
C ARG A 38 3.86 -10.12 17.43
N ASN A 39 3.65 -10.30 16.13
CA ASN A 39 4.67 -10.14 15.08
C ASN A 39 4.54 -8.82 14.29
N LEU A 40 3.61 -7.92 14.65
CA LEU A 40 3.44 -6.62 13.99
C LEU A 40 3.99 -5.48 14.85
N LEU A 41 4.41 -4.39 14.19
CA LEU A 41 4.72 -3.14 14.88
C LEU A 41 3.45 -2.61 15.55
N ALA A 42 3.41 -2.69 16.88
CA ALA A 42 2.27 -2.26 17.69
C ALA A 42 2.21 -0.73 17.89
N ASN A 43 2.16 0.04 16.81
CA ASN A 43 2.05 1.51 16.85
C ASN A 43 0.64 2.04 16.52
N GLY A 44 -0.32 1.15 16.24
CA GLY A 44 -1.72 1.51 15.99
C GLY A 44 -2.00 2.16 14.63
N LEU A 45 -0.98 2.27 13.76
CA LEU A 45 -1.07 2.84 12.41
C LEU A 45 -1.26 1.74 11.36
N ALA A 46 -1.39 2.13 10.09
CA ALA A 46 -1.39 1.24 8.94
C ALA A 46 -2.48 0.14 8.95
N LYS A 47 -3.63 0.38 9.60
CA LYS A 47 -4.77 -0.55 9.57
C LYS A 47 -5.23 -0.85 8.13
N THR A 48 -5.07 0.12 7.25
CA THR A 48 -5.15 0.02 5.79
C THR A 48 -3.88 0.62 5.18
N PRO A 49 -3.57 0.36 3.89
CA PRO A 49 -2.42 0.96 3.23
C PRO A 49 -2.48 2.49 3.30
N PRO A 50 -1.35 3.20 3.48
CA PRO A 50 -1.36 4.66 3.54
C PRO A 50 -1.74 5.26 2.18
N MET A 51 -2.45 6.38 2.22
CA MET A 51 -2.81 7.15 1.04
C MET A 51 -2.32 8.59 1.19
N GLY A 52 -1.72 9.13 0.14
CA GLY A 52 -1.13 10.46 0.20
C GLY A 52 -0.45 10.87 -1.09
N TRP A 53 0.54 11.72 -0.97
CA TRP A 53 1.35 12.26 -2.05
C TRP A 53 2.81 12.32 -1.61
N ASN A 54 3.73 12.15 -2.54
CA ASN A 54 5.16 12.32 -2.32
C ASN A 54 5.78 13.20 -3.42
N SER A 55 6.73 14.06 -3.04
CA SER A 55 7.35 15.03 -3.95
C SER A 55 8.29 14.46 -5.01
N TRP A 56 8.81 13.25 -4.84
CA TRP A 56 9.99 12.77 -5.57
C TRP A 56 9.78 12.60 -7.08
N ASN A 57 8.79 11.81 -7.50
CA ASN A 57 8.64 11.38 -8.89
C ASN A 57 8.55 12.56 -9.87
N HIS A 58 7.88 13.65 -9.48
CA HIS A 58 7.72 14.83 -10.33
C HIS A 58 8.77 15.91 -10.08
N PHE A 59 9.12 16.18 -8.81
CA PHE A 59 9.93 17.36 -8.46
C PHE A 59 11.40 17.04 -8.16
N GLY A 60 11.72 15.78 -7.82
CA GLY A 60 13.04 15.40 -7.32
C GLY A 60 13.51 16.34 -6.20
N CYS A 61 14.66 16.98 -6.39
CA CYS A 61 15.21 17.96 -5.43
C CYS A 61 14.77 19.41 -5.66
N GLN A 62 13.81 19.67 -6.55
CA GLN A 62 13.25 21.00 -6.81
C GLN A 62 12.02 21.25 -5.93
N ILE A 63 12.23 21.20 -4.60
CA ILE A 63 11.17 21.33 -3.61
C ILE A 63 11.43 22.54 -2.70
N ASP A 64 10.37 23.23 -2.30
CA ASP A 64 10.38 24.30 -1.33
C ASP A 64 9.09 24.34 -0.50
N GLU A 65 9.08 25.09 0.60
CA GLU A 65 7.93 25.15 1.50
C GLU A 65 6.67 25.68 0.81
N LYS A 66 6.81 26.58 -0.17
CA LYS A 66 5.69 27.18 -0.87
C LYS A 66 4.98 26.12 -1.71
N MET A 67 5.74 25.35 -2.48
CA MET A 67 5.23 24.24 -3.27
C MET A 67 4.53 23.20 -2.39
N ILE A 68 5.10 22.84 -1.23
CA ILE A 68 4.48 21.86 -0.33
C ILE A 68 3.15 22.40 0.24
N ARG A 69 3.08 23.69 0.59
CA ARG A 69 1.83 24.34 1.03
C ARG A 69 0.77 24.35 -0.08
N GLU A 70 1.14 24.76 -1.29
CA GLU A 70 0.25 24.76 -2.46
C GLU A 70 -0.26 23.35 -2.80
N THR A 71 0.61 22.34 -2.67
CA THR A 71 0.26 20.93 -2.84
C THR A 71 -0.74 20.46 -1.79
N ALA A 72 -0.54 20.82 -0.51
CA ALA A 72 -1.51 20.54 0.55
C ALA A 72 -2.87 21.20 0.25
N ASP A 73 -2.87 22.45 -0.21
CA ASP A 73 -4.09 23.16 -0.62
C ASP A 73 -4.78 22.51 -1.83
N ALA A 74 -4.00 22.00 -2.79
CA ALA A 74 -4.52 21.27 -3.95
C ALA A 74 -5.19 19.96 -3.52
N ILE A 75 -4.60 19.19 -2.59
CA ILE A 75 -5.20 17.95 -2.07
C ILE A 75 -6.55 18.22 -1.37
N ILE A 76 -6.71 19.37 -0.72
CA ILE A 76 -7.99 19.81 -0.17
C ILE A 76 -8.97 20.23 -1.26
N SER A 77 -8.58 21.18 -2.11
CA SER A 77 -9.46 21.82 -3.08
C SER A 77 -9.94 20.89 -4.19
N THR A 78 -9.12 19.92 -4.59
CA THR A 78 -9.51 18.86 -5.54
C THR A 78 -10.40 17.78 -4.92
N GLY A 79 -10.53 17.76 -3.59
CA GLY A 79 -11.29 16.76 -2.86
C GLY A 79 -10.58 15.42 -2.63
N LEU A 80 -9.30 15.29 -3.02
CA LEU A 80 -8.49 14.09 -2.81
C LEU A 80 -8.38 13.73 -1.32
N SER A 81 -8.28 14.70 -0.43
CA SER A 81 -8.32 14.46 1.03
C SER A 81 -9.55 13.69 1.50
N LYS A 82 -10.73 13.97 0.92
CA LYS A 82 -11.99 13.28 1.25
C LYS A 82 -12.03 11.84 0.75
N LEU A 83 -11.11 11.47 -0.14
CA LEU A 83 -10.94 10.13 -0.66
C LEU A 83 -9.90 9.32 0.13
N GLY A 84 -9.18 9.95 1.06
CA GLY A 84 -8.20 9.30 1.93
C GLY A 84 -6.76 9.77 1.74
N TYR A 85 -6.44 10.49 0.66
CA TYR A 85 -5.11 11.05 0.41
C TYR A 85 -4.77 12.12 1.45
N THR A 86 -4.13 11.72 2.54
CA THR A 86 -3.96 12.56 3.74
C THR A 86 -2.52 12.83 4.11
N TYR A 87 -1.59 11.96 3.69
CA TYR A 87 -0.16 12.20 3.89
C TYR A 87 0.41 13.11 2.79
N VAL A 88 1.07 14.19 3.18
CA VAL A 88 1.87 15.07 2.32
C VAL A 88 3.33 14.81 2.65
N ASN A 89 3.98 13.94 1.87
CA ASN A 89 5.32 13.46 2.17
C ASN A 89 6.37 14.30 1.42
N ILE A 90 7.24 14.94 2.19
CA ILE A 90 8.45 15.58 1.66
C ILE A 90 9.51 14.50 1.48
N ASP A 91 10.05 14.36 0.28
CA ASP A 91 11.14 13.43 -0.01
C ASP A 91 12.52 14.07 0.21
N ASP A 92 13.59 13.53 -0.36
CA ASP A 92 14.97 14.00 -0.18
C ASP A 92 15.16 15.51 -0.51
N CYS A 93 16.33 16.06 -0.14
CA CYS A 93 16.75 17.43 -0.43
C CYS A 93 16.07 18.56 0.37
N TRP A 94 15.41 18.25 1.50
CA TRP A 94 14.75 19.25 2.35
C TRP A 94 15.65 19.92 3.40
N ALA A 95 16.74 19.26 3.81
CA ALA A 95 17.61 19.73 4.89
C ALA A 95 18.89 20.43 4.38
N GLU A 96 19.56 21.13 5.29
CA GLU A 96 20.93 21.61 5.09
C GLU A 96 21.91 20.44 4.93
N LEU A 97 23.04 20.72 4.28
CA LEU A 97 24.09 19.71 4.07
C LEU A 97 24.73 19.25 5.38
N ASN A 98 24.77 20.15 6.38
CA ASN A 98 25.39 19.91 7.68
C ASN A 98 24.34 19.98 8.79
N ARG A 99 24.54 19.14 9.81
CA ARG A 99 23.82 19.24 11.08
C ARG A 99 24.23 20.52 11.82
N ASP A 100 23.40 20.97 12.77
CA ASP A 100 23.78 22.05 13.68
C ASP A 100 24.90 21.63 14.66
N ASP A 101 25.40 22.58 15.45
CA ASP A 101 26.46 22.33 16.45
C ASP A 101 26.06 21.32 17.55
N LYS A 102 24.77 20.99 17.66
CA LYS A 102 24.24 19.98 18.58
C LYS A 102 23.99 18.64 17.89
N GLY A 103 24.28 18.52 16.59
CA GLY A 103 24.07 17.31 15.80
C GLY A 103 22.65 17.13 15.27
N ASN A 104 21.75 18.11 15.36
CA ASN A 104 20.40 17.99 14.83
C ASN A 104 20.36 18.25 13.32
N LEU A 105 19.41 17.61 12.63
CA LEU A 105 19.04 17.98 11.27
C LEU A 105 18.46 19.40 11.25
N VAL A 106 18.81 20.17 10.22
CA VAL A 106 18.37 21.56 10.04
C VAL A 106 17.63 21.68 8.72
N ALA A 107 16.43 22.26 8.73
CA ALA A 107 15.70 22.54 7.50
C ALA A 107 16.50 23.51 6.63
N LYS A 108 16.55 23.27 5.30
CA LYS A 108 17.32 24.13 4.40
C LYS A 108 16.73 25.54 4.36
N ASN A 109 17.44 26.55 4.86
CA ASN A 109 16.87 27.89 5.07
C ASN A 109 16.46 28.57 3.75
N SER A 110 17.12 28.23 2.64
CA SER A 110 16.78 28.82 1.33
C SER A 110 15.47 28.31 0.74
N THR A 111 15.02 27.11 1.10
CA THR A 111 13.81 26.46 0.54
C THR A 111 12.72 26.22 1.59
N PHE A 112 13.09 26.09 2.86
CA PHE A 112 12.20 25.95 4.01
C PHE A 112 12.50 27.00 5.10
N PRO A 113 12.47 28.31 4.79
CA PRO A 113 12.85 29.38 5.73
C PRO A 113 12.01 29.41 7.02
N SER A 114 10.78 28.92 6.99
CA SER A 114 9.92 28.83 8.19
C SER A 114 10.25 27.63 9.09
N GLY A 115 11.07 26.69 8.61
CA GLY A 115 11.34 25.41 9.27
C GLY A 115 10.21 24.38 9.13
N ILE A 116 10.54 23.10 9.37
CA ILE A 116 9.62 21.98 9.15
C ILE A 116 8.44 21.98 10.12
N LYS A 117 8.63 22.37 11.38
CA LYS A 117 7.52 22.47 12.36
C LYS A 117 6.42 23.42 11.88
N ALA A 118 6.77 24.59 11.37
CA ALA A 118 5.78 25.55 10.86
C ALA A 118 5.06 25.04 9.60
N LEU A 119 5.73 24.20 8.80
CA LEU A 119 5.11 23.53 7.66
C LEU A 119 4.17 22.41 8.12
N ALA A 120 4.55 21.64 9.15
CA ALA A 120 3.70 20.62 9.77
C ALA A 120 2.42 21.26 10.33
N ASP A 121 2.54 22.34 11.10
CA ASP A 121 1.41 23.10 11.64
C ASP A 121 0.43 23.55 10.54
N TYR A 122 0.97 23.99 9.39
CA TYR A 122 0.14 24.37 8.25
C TYR A 122 -0.59 23.17 7.66
N VAL A 123 0.10 22.06 7.40
CA VAL A 123 -0.49 20.85 6.85
C VAL A 123 -1.55 20.28 7.81
N HIS A 124 -1.29 20.28 9.11
CA HIS A 124 -2.26 19.87 10.14
C HIS A 124 -3.47 20.81 10.20
N SER A 125 -3.29 22.12 10.01
CA SER A 125 -4.41 23.08 9.96
C SER A 125 -5.41 22.79 8.83
N LYS A 126 -4.98 22.04 7.81
CA LYS A 126 -5.80 21.57 6.68
C LYS A 126 -6.45 20.21 6.95
N GLY A 127 -6.18 19.58 8.10
CA GLY A 127 -6.62 18.22 8.41
C GLY A 127 -5.81 17.13 7.71
N LEU A 128 -4.64 17.48 7.16
CA LEU A 128 -3.70 16.56 6.52
C LEU A 128 -2.60 16.16 7.51
N LYS A 129 -1.68 15.30 7.08
CA LYS A 129 -0.53 14.80 7.85
C LYS A 129 0.76 15.08 7.08
N LEU A 130 1.84 15.45 7.78
CA LEU A 130 3.12 15.74 7.13
C LEU A 130 4.08 14.55 7.28
N GLY A 131 4.61 14.09 6.15
CA GLY A 131 5.70 13.13 6.11
C GLY A 131 7.04 13.76 5.80
N ILE A 132 8.09 13.10 6.26
CA ILE A 132 9.49 13.48 6.01
C ILE A 132 10.29 12.28 5.51
N TYR A 133 11.47 12.56 4.99
CA TYR A 133 12.40 11.58 4.48
C TYR A 133 13.74 11.65 5.20
N SER A 134 14.35 10.49 5.44
CA SER A 134 15.76 10.35 5.79
C SER A 134 16.29 9.01 5.29
N ASP A 135 17.51 8.66 5.66
CA ASP A 135 18.22 7.46 5.20
C ASP A 135 18.82 6.69 6.38
N ALA A 136 18.76 5.36 6.31
CA ALA A 136 19.50 4.43 7.17
C ALA A 136 21.00 4.35 6.77
N GLY A 137 21.61 5.50 6.52
CA GLY A 137 22.97 5.69 6.03
C GLY A 137 23.56 7.02 6.49
N TYR A 138 24.81 7.28 6.11
CA TYR A 138 25.52 8.52 6.50
C TYR A 138 25.00 9.76 5.76
N PHE A 139 24.54 9.59 4.52
CA PHE A 139 23.94 10.61 3.68
C PHE A 139 22.66 10.05 3.09
N THR A 140 21.77 10.92 2.64
CA THR A 140 20.65 10.50 1.80
C THR A 140 21.12 10.14 0.39
N CYS A 141 20.28 9.47 -0.39
CA CYS A 141 20.61 9.03 -1.75
C CYS A 141 21.09 10.17 -2.68
N SER A 142 20.54 11.38 -2.56
CA SER A 142 20.99 12.56 -3.31
C SER A 142 22.35 13.11 -2.86
N LYS A 143 22.85 12.70 -1.68
CA LYS A 143 23.99 13.28 -0.97
C LYS A 143 23.86 14.78 -0.64
N ARG A 144 22.65 15.34 -0.69
CA ARG A 144 22.43 16.78 -0.43
C ARG A 144 22.11 17.09 1.03
N MET A 145 21.89 16.07 1.84
CA MET A 145 21.67 16.19 3.27
C MET A 145 22.19 14.95 4.03
N PRO A 146 22.39 15.06 5.35
CA PRO A 146 22.77 13.92 6.19
C PRO A 146 21.68 12.84 6.21
N GLY A 147 22.11 11.58 6.27
CA GLY A 147 21.24 10.49 6.71
C GLY A 147 21.22 10.39 8.23
N SER A 148 20.52 9.41 8.77
CA SER A 148 20.30 9.25 10.22
C SER A 148 21.09 8.10 10.85
N LEU A 149 21.97 7.41 10.12
CA LEU A 149 22.78 6.33 10.69
C LEU A 149 23.66 6.83 11.84
N GLY A 150 23.48 6.26 13.04
CA GLY A 150 24.13 6.70 14.28
C GLY A 150 23.50 7.91 14.98
N HIS A 151 22.47 8.52 14.37
CA HIS A 151 21.72 9.66 14.91
C HIS A 151 20.24 9.34 15.14
N GLU A 152 19.83 8.07 15.08
CA GLU A 152 18.44 7.64 14.97
C GLU A 152 17.57 8.18 16.11
N PHE A 153 18.05 8.09 17.36
CA PHE A 153 17.32 8.59 18.53
C PHE A 153 17.20 10.12 18.57
N GLN A 154 18.23 10.83 18.09
CA GLN A 154 18.22 12.29 18.02
C GLN A 154 17.27 12.77 16.92
N ASP A 155 17.34 12.14 15.75
CA ASP A 155 16.52 12.50 14.59
C ASP A 155 15.06 12.13 14.82
N ALA A 156 14.77 10.96 15.37
CA ALA A 156 13.39 10.59 15.74
C ALA A 156 12.78 11.58 16.74
N LYS A 157 13.56 12.04 17.73
CA LYS A 157 13.11 13.10 18.66
C LYS A 157 12.88 14.43 17.95
N THR A 158 13.73 14.77 16.99
CA THR A 158 13.59 15.97 16.16
C THR A 158 12.30 15.92 15.34
N PHE A 159 12.06 14.80 14.63
CA PHE A 159 10.83 14.58 13.86
C PHE A 159 9.58 14.65 14.73
N ALA A 160 9.60 14.02 15.91
CA ALA A 160 8.49 14.11 16.85
C ALA A 160 8.27 15.55 17.36
N SER A 161 9.35 16.31 17.63
CA SER A 161 9.25 17.72 18.03
C SER A 161 8.74 18.65 16.92
N TRP A 162 8.86 18.22 15.66
CA TRP A 162 8.29 18.90 14.49
C TRP A 162 6.88 18.43 14.15
N ASP A 163 6.29 17.53 14.95
CA ASP A 163 4.99 16.91 14.72
C ASP A 163 4.89 16.13 13.40
N ILE A 164 5.97 15.53 12.92
CA ILE A 164 5.95 14.63 11.76
C ILE A 164 5.03 13.43 12.03
N ASP A 165 4.33 12.97 10.99
CA ASP A 165 3.37 11.86 11.04
C ASP A 165 3.84 10.61 10.27
N TYR A 166 4.81 10.78 9.37
CA TYR A 166 5.30 9.73 8.47
C TYR A 166 6.79 9.89 8.23
N LEU A 167 7.55 8.79 8.28
CA LEU A 167 8.96 8.74 7.88
C LEU A 167 9.14 7.72 6.76
N LYS A 168 9.56 8.18 5.58
CA LYS A 168 10.23 7.34 4.57
C LYS A 168 11.69 7.23 4.94
N TYR A 169 12.22 6.01 5.03
CA TYR A 169 13.57 5.76 5.52
C TYR A 169 14.34 4.87 4.56
N ASP A 170 15.31 5.48 3.89
CA ASP A 170 16.03 4.92 2.74
C ASP A 170 17.25 4.06 3.12
N ASN A 171 18.01 3.58 2.14
CA ASN A 171 19.06 2.58 2.33
C ASN A 171 20.41 2.92 1.66
N CYS A 172 20.63 4.15 1.20
CA CYS A 172 21.90 4.56 0.60
C CYS A 172 23.00 4.73 1.66
N PHE A 173 24.28 4.79 1.25
CA PHE A 173 25.42 5.11 2.13
C PHE A 173 25.47 4.40 3.49
N ASN A 174 25.01 3.14 3.55
CA ASN A 174 24.77 2.38 4.77
C ASN A 174 26.03 1.76 5.42
N GLY A 175 27.22 2.09 4.91
CA GLY A 175 28.50 1.57 5.42
C GLY A 175 28.67 0.05 5.30
N GLY A 176 27.89 -0.62 4.45
CA GLY A 176 27.91 -2.08 4.26
C GLY A 176 27.15 -2.88 5.32
N SER A 177 26.44 -2.20 6.23
CA SER A 177 25.64 -2.85 7.27
C SER A 177 24.26 -3.27 6.75
N LYS A 178 23.71 -4.35 7.31
CA LYS A 178 22.47 -4.96 6.80
C LYS A 178 21.22 -4.18 7.22
N PRO A 179 20.17 -4.12 6.37
CA PRO A 179 18.92 -3.46 6.75
C PRO A 179 18.28 -4.09 7.99
N THR A 180 18.40 -5.41 8.16
CA THR A 180 17.92 -6.14 9.35
C THR A 180 18.59 -5.75 10.67
N GLU A 181 19.73 -5.05 10.61
CA GLU A 181 20.44 -4.53 11.80
C GLU A 181 20.09 -3.05 12.04
N ARG A 182 20.05 -2.24 10.97
CA ARG A 182 19.86 -0.78 11.06
C ARG A 182 18.41 -0.36 11.28
N TYR A 183 17.47 -0.87 10.49
CA TYR A 183 16.08 -0.42 10.55
C TYR A 183 15.42 -0.63 11.92
N PRO A 184 15.65 -1.74 12.65
CA PRO A 184 15.15 -1.89 14.02
C PRO A 184 15.64 -0.83 15.01
N ILE A 185 16.79 -0.18 14.76
CA ILE A 185 17.29 0.92 15.60
C ILE A 185 16.36 2.13 15.43
N MET A 186 16.05 2.51 14.19
CA MET A 186 15.11 3.60 13.91
C MET A 186 13.70 3.29 14.42
N THR A 187 13.22 2.03 14.31
CA THR A 187 11.95 1.61 14.93
C THR A 187 11.92 1.94 16.42
N ARG A 188 12.97 1.55 17.17
CA ARG A 188 13.07 1.82 18.61
C ARG A 188 13.14 3.32 18.91
N ALA A 189 13.86 4.06 18.08
CA ALA A 189 13.98 5.51 18.20
C ALA A 189 12.61 6.20 18.05
N LEU A 190 11.85 5.88 17.00
CA LEU A 190 10.50 6.40 16.75
C LEU A 190 9.54 6.04 17.89
N MET A 191 9.53 4.77 18.33
CA MET A 191 8.68 4.34 19.45
C MET A 191 9.01 5.06 20.77
N LYS A 192 10.27 5.48 20.97
CA LYS A 192 10.71 6.24 22.16
C LYS A 192 10.47 7.75 22.02
N ALA A 193 10.29 8.27 20.82
CA ALA A 193 10.15 9.71 20.56
C ALA A 193 8.84 10.31 21.10
N GLY A 194 7.86 9.48 21.48
CA GLY A 194 6.63 9.91 22.16
C GLY A 194 5.50 10.40 21.23
N ARG A 195 5.69 10.31 19.91
CA ARG A 195 4.67 10.59 18.89
C ARG A 195 4.57 9.39 17.94
N PRO A 196 3.36 8.87 17.64
CA PRO A 196 3.19 7.85 16.61
C PRO A 196 3.56 8.40 15.23
N ILE A 197 4.55 7.78 14.58
CA ILE A 197 5.01 8.12 13.23
C ILE A 197 4.88 6.86 12.36
N PHE A 198 4.21 6.97 11.22
CA PHE A 198 4.14 5.89 10.24
C PHE A 198 5.55 5.62 9.72
N PHE A 199 6.03 4.38 9.82
CA PHE A 199 7.40 4.05 9.44
C PHE A 199 7.44 3.24 8.14
N SER A 200 7.90 3.87 7.06
CA SER A 200 7.99 3.31 5.72
C SER A 200 9.43 2.97 5.39
N LEU A 201 9.73 1.69 5.28
CA LEU A 201 11.07 1.19 4.95
C LEU A 201 11.30 1.31 3.43
N CYS A 202 12.47 1.78 3.03
CA CYS A 202 12.86 1.98 1.65
C CYS A 202 14.25 1.35 1.40
N GLU A 203 14.30 0.03 1.55
CA GLU A 203 15.45 -0.84 1.35
C GLU A 203 15.41 -1.61 0.02
N TRP A 204 14.43 -1.28 -0.83
CA TRP A 204 14.31 -1.76 -2.21
C TRP A 204 14.18 -3.28 -2.37
N GLY A 205 13.66 -3.97 -1.36
CA GLY A 205 13.58 -5.43 -1.35
C GLY A 205 14.85 -6.12 -0.83
N ASP A 206 15.87 -5.38 -0.38
CA ASP A 206 17.13 -5.94 0.12
C ASP A 206 16.89 -6.85 1.32
N LEU A 207 17.40 -8.09 1.22
CA LEU A 207 17.13 -9.18 2.15
C LEU A 207 15.64 -9.46 2.40
N HIS A 208 14.78 -9.28 1.39
CA HIS A 208 13.37 -9.67 1.39
C HIS A 208 12.56 -9.12 2.59
N PRO A 209 12.34 -7.79 2.67
CA PRO A 209 11.70 -7.14 3.82
C PRO A 209 10.30 -7.64 4.13
N ALA A 210 9.58 -8.25 3.19
CA ALA A 210 8.32 -8.92 3.49
C ALA A 210 8.44 -10.02 4.58
N LEU A 211 9.63 -10.61 4.76
CA LEU A 211 9.88 -11.65 5.76
C LEU A 211 10.17 -11.10 7.17
N TRP A 212 10.52 -9.82 7.31
CA TRP A 212 10.96 -9.26 8.59
C TRP A 212 10.41 -7.86 8.92
N GLY A 213 10.07 -7.07 7.90
CA GLY A 213 9.62 -5.67 7.96
C GLY A 213 8.35 -5.48 8.79
N ALA A 214 7.46 -6.48 8.86
CA ALA A 214 6.24 -6.44 9.65
C ALA A 214 6.47 -6.12 11.15
N LYS A 215 7.63 -6.53 11.70
CA LYS A 215 8.03 -6.26 13.10
C LYS A 215 8.69 -4.90 13.28
N VAL A 216 9.08 -4.26 12.18
CA VAL A 216 10.00 -3.14 12.14
C VAL A 216 9.27 -1.87 11.72
N GLY A 217 8.45 -1.91 10.68
CA GLY A 217 7.71 -0.77 10.15
C GLY A 217 6.29 -1.10 9.71
N ASN A 218 5.67 -0.12 9.09
CA ASN A 218 4.28 -0.15 8.63
C ASN A 218 4.13 -0.44 7.13
N SER A 219 5.16 -0.16 6.35
CA SER A 219 5.31 -0.63 4.99
C SER A 219 6.79 -0.82 4.66
N TRP A 220 7.08 -1.56 3.61
CA TRP A 220 8.45 -1.80 3.14
C TRP A 220 8.50 -1.92 1.63
N ARG A 221 9.46 -1.22 1.01
CA ARG A 221 9.69 -1.30 -0.44
C ARG A 221 10.12 -2.71 -0.81
N THR A 222 9.42 -3.34 -1.75
CA THR A 222 9.75 -4.70 -2.22
C THR A 222 10.66 -4.71 -3.44
N THR A 223 10.90 -3.54 -4.04
CA THR A 223 11.60 -3.38 -5.32
C THR A 223 12.47 -2.14 -5.34
N GLY A 224 13.43 -2.08 -6.27
CA GLY A 224 14.03 -0.80 -6.69
C GLY A 224 12.99 0.17 -7.27
N ASP A 225 13.40 1.41 -7.51
CA ASP A 225 12.49 2.50 -7.85
C ASP A 225 11.69 2.26 -9.13
N ILE A 226 10.42 2.68 -9.11
CA ILE A 226 9.58 2.78 -10.30
C ILE A 226 10.08 3.91 -11.20
N SER A 227 9.67 3.85 -12.46
CA SER A 227 9.82 4.94 -13.41
C SER A 227 8.52 5.01 -14.21
N ASP A 228 8.23 6.18 -14.78
CA ASP A 228 7.02 6.43 -15.55
C ASP A 228 7.04 5.75 -16.94
N THR A 229 7.17 4.43 -16.95
CA THR A 229 7.10 3.56 -18.13
C THR A 229 6.32 2.30 -17.82
N TRP A 230 5.67 1.73 -18.84
CA TRP A 230 4.90 0.50 -18.73
C TRP A 230 5.73 -0.67 -18.19
N GLU A 231 6.94 -0.85 -18.71
CA GLU A 231 7.84 -1.95 -18.35
C GLU A 231 8.27 -1.88 -16.90
N SER A 232 8.59 -0.67 -16.41
CA SER A 232 8.98 -0.46 -15.02
C SER A 232 7.80 -0.79 -14.10
N MET A 233 6.63 -0.20 -14.38
CA MET A 233 5.40 -0.41 -13.60
C MET A 233 5.03 -1.90 -13.49
N ILE A 234 5.00 -2.61 -14.63
CA ILE A 234 4.68 -4.04 -14.65
C ILE A 234 5.73 -4.87 -13.91
N SER A 235 7.03 -4.57 -14.09
CA SER A 235 8.10 -5.27 -13.37
C SER A 235 7.98 -5.10 -11.85
N LYS A 236 7.53 -3.94 -11.36
CA LYS A 236 7.32 -3.73 -9.91
C LYS A 236 6.13 -4.52 -9.41
N ALA A 237 5.03 -4.54 -10.16
CA ALA A 237 3.86 -5.35 -9.83
C ALA A 237 4.23 -6.84 -9.77
N ASP A 238 4.96 -7.37 -10.76
CA ASP A 238 5.40 -8.76 -10.82
C ASP A 238 6.31 -9.13 -9.63
N THR A 239 7.24 -8.26 -9.25
CA THR A 239 8.16 -8.53 -8.13
C THR A 239 7.46 -8.45 -6.77
N ASN A 240 6.52 -7.51 -6.62
CA ASN A 240 5.76 -7.31 -5.39
C ASN A 240 4.75 -8.43 -5.11
N GLU A 241 4.17 -9.00 -6.17
CA GLU A 241 3.13 -10.04 -6.07
C GLU A 241 3.60 -11.30 -5.35
N VAL A 242 4.87 -11.65 -5.50
CA VAL A 242 5.50 -12.82 -4.84
C VAL A 242 5.34 -12.78 -3.31
N TYR A 243 5.17 -11.58 -2.72
CA TYR A 243 5.03 -11.38 -1.29
C TYR A 243 3.58 -11.19 -0.83
N ALA A 244 2.58 -11.44 -1.68
CA ALA A 244 1.18 -11.15 -1.39
C ALA A 244 0.68 -11.75 -0.07
N GLU A 245 1.12 -12.96 0.28
CA GLU A 245 0.70 -13.67 1.50
C GLU A 245 1.27 -13.07 2.80
N LEU A 246 2.19 -12.10 2.68
CA LEU A 246 2.89 -11.49 3.81
C LEU A 246 2.25 -10.16 4.24
N ALA A 247 1.67 -9.40 3.31
CA ALA A 247 0.96 -8.15 3.61
C ALA A 247 -0.34 -8.38 4.38
N ARG A 248 -0.61 -7.51 5.37
CA ARG A 248 -1.79 -7.57 6.23
C ARG A 248 -1.97 -6.25 6.98
N PRO A 249 -3.14 -5.98 7.62
CA PRO A 249 -3.32 -4.80 8.47
C PRO A 249 -2.17 -4.59 9.45
N GLY A 250 -1.53 -3.42 9.36
CA GLY A 250 -0.35 -3.02 10.14
C GLY A 250 0.97 -3.05 9.36
N GLY A 251 1.07 -3.80 8.26
CA GLY A 251 2.29 -4.00 7.49
C GLY A 251 2.04 -4.33 6.01
N TRP A 252 2.46 -3.43 5.11
CA TRP A 252 2.13 -3.51 3.68
C TRP A 252 3.37 -3.61 2.79
N ASN A 253 3.30 -4.46 1.77
CA ASN A 253 4.30 -4.44 0.71
C ASN A 253 4.14 -3.15 -0.11
N ASP A 254 5.26 -2.51 -0.44
CA ASP A 254 5.31 -1.25 -1.17
C ASP A 254 6.02 -1.43 -2.52
N PRO A 255 5.27 -1.55 -3.64
CA PRO A 255 5.81 -1.57 -5.00
C PRO A 255 6.24 -0.18 -5.52
N ASP A 256 6.36 0.83 -4.64
CA ASP A 256 6.73 2.22 -4.90
C ASP A 256 5.55 3.15 -5.24
N MET A 257 5.84 4.44 -5.45
CA MET A 257 4.86 5.51 -5.66
C MET A 257 4.09 5.38 -7.00
N LEU A 258 2.91 6.02 -7.07
CA LEU A 258 2.09 6.06 -8.28
C LEU A 258 2.64 7.09 -9.28
N GLU A 259 2.85 6.66 -10.53
CA GLU A 259 3.29 7.53 -11.64
C GLU A 259 2.12 8.18 -12.40
N VAL A 260 0.89 7.92 -11.96
CA VAL A 260 -0.34 8.36 -12.62
C VAL A 260 -0.33 9.88 -12.84
N GLY A 261 -0.23 10.28 -14.12
CA GLY A 261 -0.26 11.67 -14.54
C GLY A 261 1.09 12.33 -14.80
N ASN A 262 2.21 11.59 -14.76
CA ASN A 262 3.54 12.13 -15.06
C ASN A 262 3.89 12.19 -16.57
N GLY A 263 3.10 11.53 -17.41
CA GLY A 263 3.07 11.71 -18.88
C GLY A 263 3.81 10.66 -19.70
N GLY A 264 4.52 9.73 -19.07
CA GLY A 264 5.28 8.65 -19.71
C GLY A 264 4.47 7.40 -20.06
N MET A 265 3.24 7.28 -19.55
CA MET A 265 2.30 6.20 -19.88
C MET A 265 0.97 6.73 -20.44
N THR A 266 0.28 5.89 -21.20
CA THR A 266 -1.08 6.16 -21.70
C THR A 266 -2.12 6.11 -20.57
N LYS A 267 -3.32 6.65 -20.80
CA LYS A 267 -4.44 6.56 -19.85
C LYS A 267 -4.76 5.11 -19.45
N ASN A 268 -4.77 4.18 -20.42
CA ASN A 268 -5.05 2.77 -20.16
C ASN A 268 -3.98 2.14 -19.27
N GLU A 269 -2.71 2.44 -19.52
CA GLU A 269 -1.59 1.95 -18.72
C GLU A 269 -1.64 2.53 -17.30
N TYR A 270 -2.03 3.79 -17.12
CA TYR A 270 -2.26 4.35 -15.79
C TYR A 270 -3.47 3.75 -15.07
N ILE A 271 -4.53 3.36 -15.80
CA ILE A 271 -5.66 2.60 -15.24
C ILE A 271 -5.17 1.23 -14.75
N VAL A 272 -4.31 0.54 -15.51
CA VAL A 272 -3.67 -0.71 -15.09
C VAL A 272 -2.83 -0.48 -13.83
N HIS A 273 -1.94 0.51 -13.84
CA HIS A 273 -1.07 0.88 -12.73
C HIS A 273 -1.88 1.05 -11.43
N PHE A 274 -2.87 1.94 -11.47
CA PHE A 274 -3.71 2.22 -10.30
C PHE A 274 -4.49 1.00 -9.83
N SER A 275 -4.99 0.17 -10.76
CA SER A 275 -5.72 -1.06 -10.44
C SER A 275 -4.83 -2.10 -9.77
N LEU A 276 -3.60 -2.30 -10.26
CA LEU A 276 -2.65 -3.27 -9.71
C LEU A 276 -2.16 -2.84 -8.32
N TRP A 277 -1.88 -1.55 -8.11
CA TRP A 277 -1.53 -1.02 -6.79
C TRP A 277 -2.70 -1.17 -5.81
N ALA A 278 -3.92 -0.84 -6.26
CA ALA A 278 -5.09 -0.94 -5.43
C ALA A 278 -5.41 -2.39 -5.04
N ILE A 279 -5.43 -3.32 -6.00
CA ILE A 279 -5.72 -4.73 -5.73
C ILE A 279 -4.62 -5.38 -4.86
N SER A 280 -3.38 -4.90 -4.99
CA SER A 280 -2.22 -5.38 -4.22
C SER A 280 -2.10 -4.80 -2.81
N LYS A 281 -3.01 -3.92 -2.38
CA LYS A 281 -2.95 -3.27 -1.06
C LYS A 281 -1.63 -2.50 -0.87
N ALA A 282 -1.11 -1.96 -1.97
CA ALA A 282 0.04 -1.08 -1.96
C ALA A 282 -0.32 0.28 -1.31
N PRO A 283 0.64 0.99 -0.72
CA PRO A 283 0.54 2.44 -0.52
C PRO A 283 0.04 3.14 -1.80
N LEU A 284 -0.97 4.01 -1.68
CA LEU A 284 -1.42 4.86 -2.79
C LEU A 284 -0.85 6.27 -2.58
N LEU A 285 0.45 6.40 -2.83
CA LEU A 285 1.16 7.68 -2.78
C LEU A 285 1.24 8.28 -4.18
N LEU A 286 0.53 9.37 -4.43
CA LEU A 286 0.56 10.10 -5.69
C LEU A 286 1.95 10.71 -5.92
N GLY A 287 2.53 10.48 -7.10
CA GLY A 287 3.82 11.01 -7.50
C GLY A 287 3.76 12.13 -8.55
N CYS A 288 2.58 12.63 -8.91
CA CYS A 288 2.39 13.71 -9.89
C CYS A 288 2.19 15.08 -9.24
N ASP A 289 2.21 16.17 -10.04
CA ASP A 289 1.84 17.50 -9.56
C ASP A 289 0.32 17.63 -9.39
N VAL A 290 -0.16 17.42 -8.16
CA VAL A 290 -1.60 17.50 -7.84
C VAL A 290 -2.19 18.90 -7.94
N ARG A 291 -1.36 19.94 -8.07
CA ARG A 291 -1.82 21.33 -8.29
C ARG A 291 -2.33 21.53 -9.72
N ASN A 292 -1.93 20.68 -10.65
CA ASN A 292 -2.28 20.77 -12.07
C ASN A 292 -2.59 19.39 -12.68
N VAL A 293 -3.59 18.71 -12.12
CA VAL A 293 -4.07 17.41 -12.61
C VAL A 293 -4.97 17.57 -13.84
N THR A 294 -4.73 16.73 -14.85
CA THR A 294 -5.65 16.61 -15.99
C THR A 294 -6.95 15.93 -15.56
N LYS A 295 -8.01 16.07 -16.37
CA LYS A 295 -9.27 15.35 -16.14
C LYS A 295 -9.07 13.83 -16.14
N ASP A 296 -8.24 13.32 -17.05
CA ASP A 296 -7.95 11.89 -17.16
C ASP A 296 -7.20 11.38 -15.92
N THR A 297 -6.20 12.13 -15.45
CA THR A 297 -5.50 11.84 -14.18
C THR A 297 -6.49 11.80 -13.03
N MET A 298 -7.33 12.84 -12.90
CA MET A 298 -8.31 12.94 -11.82
C MET A 298 -9.34 11.80 -11.86
N GLU A 299 -9.79 11.38 -13.04
CA GLU A 299 -10.69 10.22 -13.19
C GLU A 299 -10.09 8.94 -12.61
N ILE A 300 -8.78 8.74 -12.78
CA ILE A 300 -8.06 7.57 -12.27
C ILE A 300 -7.90 7.65 -10.75
N ILE A 301 -7.27 8.72 -10.27
CA ILE A 301 -6.89 8.84 -8.85
C ILE A 301 -8.09 9.14 -7.93
N SER A 302 -9.24 9.52 -8.48
CA SER A 302 -10.45 9.79 -7.68
C SER A 302 -11.47 8.65 -7.66
N ASN A 303 -11.16 7.51 -8.28
CA ASN A 303 -12.08 6.37 -8.35
C ASN A 303 -12.28 5.72 -6.96
N LYS A 304 -13.38 6.10 -6.30
CA LYS A 304 -13.77 5.60 -4.96
C LYS A 304 -13.93 4.10 -4.89
N GLU A 305 -14.35 3.44 -5.97
CA GLU A 305 -14.60 1.99 -5.96
C GLU A 305 -13.28 1.21 -5.99
N VAL A 306 -12.31 1.67 -6.77
CA VAL A 306 -10.96 1.10 -6.81
C VAL A 306 -10.22 1.38 -5.49
N ILE A 307 -10.32 2.60 -4.96
CA ILE A 307 -9.79 2.95 -3.63
C ILE A 307 -10.39 2.05 -2.54
N ALA A 308 -11.70 1.77 -2.59
CA ALA A 308 -12.34 0.89 -1.60
C ALA A 308 -11.81 -0.55 -1.64
N VAL A 309 -11.29 -1.02 -2.79
CA VAL A 309 -10.61 -2.32 -2.87
C VAL A 309 -9.25 -2.28 -2.17
N ASN A 310 -8.51 -1.18 -2.28
CA ASN A 310 -7.24 -0.98 -1.57
C ASN A 310 -7.45 -0.85 -0.06
N GLN A 311 -8.51 -0.13 0.34
CA GLN A 311 -8.83 0.20 1.72
C GLN A 311 -9.80 -0.82 2.38
N ASP A 312 -10.01 -1.99 1.76
CA ASP A 312 -10.91 -3.00 2.32
C ASP A 312 -10.38 -3.51 3.68
N PRO A 313 -11.22 -3.58 4.72
CA PRO A 313 -10.77 -3.90 6.08
C PRO A 313 -10.30 -5.34 6.26
N LEU A 314 -10.59 -6.25 5.31
CA LEU A 314 -10.00 -7.59 5.33
C LEU A 314 -8.48 -7.53 5.08
N GLY A 315 -8.01 -6.52 4.33
CA GLY A 315 -6.60 -6.21 4.21
C GLY A 315 -5.74 -7.31 3.57
N VAL A 316 -6.34 -8.13 2.68
CA VAL A 316 -5.62 -9.20 1.97
C VAL A 316 -5.14 -8.69 0.61
N GLN A 317 -3.83 -8.67 0.40
CA GLN A 317 -3.23 -8.39 -0.89
C GLN A 317 -3.66 -9.47 -1.90
N ALA A 318 -4.24 -9.04 -3.03
CA ALA A 318 -4.53 -9.95 -4.13
C ALA A 318 -3.24 -10.39 -4.83
N LYS A 319 -3.30 -11.53 -5.51
CA LYS A 319 -2.16 -12.12 -6.21
C LYS A 319 -2.54 -12.53 -7.63
N LYS A 320 -1.54 -12.82 -8.46
CA LYS A 320 -1.74 -13.32 -9.82
C LYS A 320 -2.13 -14.79 -9.72
N VAL A 321 -3.37 -15.10 -10.10
CA VAL A 321 -3.90 -16.47 -10.01
C VAL A 321 -3.76 -17.24 -11.32
N ARG A 322 -3.64 -16.53 -12.45
CA ARG A 322 -3.43 -17.13 -13.77
C ARG A 322 -2.64 -16.20 -14.68
N MET A 323 -1.80 -16.79 -15.53
CA MET A 323 -1.05 -16.11 -16.58
C MET A 323 -0.97 -17.01 -17.82
N GLU A 324 -1.39 -16.48 -18.98
CA GLU A 324 -1.34 -17.16 -20.27
C GLU A 324 -0.75 -16.22 -21.32
N GLY A 325 0.56 -16.35 -21.56
CA GLY A 325 1.30 -15.37 -22.36
C GLY A 325 1.19 -13.99 -21.71
N ASP A 326 0.62 -13.03 -22.43
CA ASP A 326 0.45 -11.66 -21.98
C ASP A 326 -0.86 -11.41 -21.20
N LEU A 327 -1.69 -12.45 -21.00
CA LEU A 327 -2.99 -12.32 -20.34
C LEU A 327 -2.89 -12.76 -18.89
N GLU A 328 -3.34 -11.90 -17.98
CA GLU A 328 -3.25 -12.16 -16.55
C GLU A 328 -4.59 -12.01 -15.86
N ILE A 329 -4.75 -12.79 -14.80
CA ILE A 329 -5.89 -12.72 -13.88
C ILE A 329 -5.32 -12.56 -12.49
N TRP A 330 -5.71 -11.46 -11.85
CA TRP A 330 -5.38 -11.19 -10.45
C TRP A 330 -6.65 -11.26 -9.63
N ALA A 331 -6.59 -11.90 -8.47
CA ALA A 331 -7.75 -12.02 -7.60
C ALA A 331 -7.36 -12.05 -6.13
N GLY A 332 -8.27 -11.56 -5.29
CA GLY A 332 -8.12 -11.61 -3.85
C GLY A 332 -9.45 -11.39 -3.13
N PRO A 333 -9.65 -12.01 -1.95
CA PRO A 333 -10.86 -11.84 -1.19
C PRO A 333 -10.97 -10.41 -0.64
N LEU A 334 -12.21 -9.97 -0.47
CA LEU A 334 -12.59 -8.75 0.22
C LEU A 334 -13.57 -9.07 1.36
N SER A 335 -13.76 -8.12 2.26
CA SER A 335 -14.76 -8.20 3.32
C SER A 335 -16.17 -8.50 2.78
N GLY A 336 -16.95 -9.28 3.55
CA GLY A 336 -18.31 -9.67 3.17
C GLY A 336 -18.39 -10.71 2.05
N TYR A 337 -17.43 -11.63 1.99
CA TYR A 337 -17.36 -12.73 0.99
C TYR A 337 -17.31 -12.26 -0.47
N ARG A 338 -16.87 -11.02 -0.70
CA ARG A 338 -16.67 -10.48 -2.04
C ARG A 338 -15.28 -10.88 -2.55
N VAL A 339 -15.08 -10.80 -3.86
CA VAL A 339 -13.78 -11.05 -4.51
C VAL A 339 -13.46 -9.88 -5.44
N ALA A 340 -12.27 -9.29 -5.31
CA ALA A 340 -11.74 -8.37 -6.32
C ALA A 340 -11.07 -9.16 -7.43
N VAL A 341 -11.30 -8.76 -8.68
CA VAL A 341 -10.68 -9.39 -9.87
C VAL A 341 -10.15 -8.31 -10.80
N VAL A 342 -8.93 -8.47 -11.31
CA VAL A 342 -8.39 -7.71 -12.43
C VAL A 342 -8.10 -8.67 -13.58
N LEU A 343 -8.66 -8.39 -14.75
CA LEU A 343 -8.31 -9.02 -16.02
C LEU A 343 -7.38 -8.07 -16.76
N LEU A 344 -6.12 -8.45 -16.91
CA LEU A 344 -5.06 -7.61 -17.46
C LEU A 344 -4.57 -8.15 -18.80
N ASN A 345 -4.54 -7.28 -19.80
CA ASN A 345 -3.94 -7.55 -21.09
C ASN A 345 -2.62 -6.79 -21.22
N ARG A 346 -1.49 -7.50 -21.14
CA ARG A 346 -0.15 -6.94 -21.38
C ARG A 346 0.23 -6.91 -22.85
N GLY A 347 -0.59 -7.52 -23.72
CA GLY A 347 -0.28 -7.72 -25.12
C GLY A 347 -0.75 -6.57 -25.99
N ALA A 348 -0.25 -6.55 -27.23
CA ALA A 348 -0.50 -5.49 -28.21
C ALA A 348 -1.90 -5.53 -28.85
N GLN A 349 -2.68 -6.58 -28.63
CA GLN A 349 -3.96 -6.80 -29.31
C GLN A 349 -5.12 -6.86 -28.32
N ARG A 350 -6.26 -6.27 -28.72
CA ARG A 350 -7.53 -6.40 -28.02
C ARG A 350 -7.98 -7.86 -27.99
N ILE A 351 -8.25 -8.40 -26.82
CA ILE A 351 -8.50 -9.83 -26.64
C ILE A 351 -9.45 -10.12 -25.47
N ALA A 352 -10.15 -11.26 -25.53
CA ALA A 352 -11.02 -11.71 -24.45
C ALA A 352 -10.23 -12.47 -23.38
N ILE A 353 -10.43 -12.08 -22.12
CA ILE A 353 -9.85 -12.76 -20.94
C ILE A 353 -11.00 -13.34 -20.12
N THR A 354 -10.82 -14.54 -19.58
CA THR A 354 -11.86 -15.25 -18.81
C THR A 354 -11.32 -15.66 -17.44
N ALA A 355 -11.93 -15.14 -16.37
CA ALA A 355 -11.73 -15.64 -15.01
C ALA A 355 -12.73 -16.74 -14.70
N ASN A 356 -12.23 -17.92 -14.36
CA ASN A 356 -13.02 -19.05 -13.89
C ASN A 356 -13.07 -19.06 -12.36
N TRP A 357 -14.14 -19.60 -11.78
CA TRP A 357 -14.42 -19.48 -10.34
C TRP A 357 -13.36 -20.21 -9.50
N ASP A 358 -12.89 -21.34 -10.01
CA ASP A 358 -11.80 -22.13 -9.45
C ASP A 358 -10.47 -21.36 -9.40
N ASP A 359 -10.16 -20.55 -10.42
CA ASP A 359 -8.97 -19.69 -10.44
C ASP A 359 -9.03 -18.60 -9.35
N ILE A 360 -10.22 -18.04 -9.07
CA ILE A 360 -10.39 -16.82 -8.25
C ILE A 360 -10.96 -17.09 -6.85
N GLY A 361 -11.01 -18.35 -6.42
CA GLY A 361 -11.42 -18.73 -5.08
C GLY A 361 -12.93 -18.58 -4.79
N ILE A 362 -13.77 -18.68 -5.83
CA ILE A 362 -15.23 -18.74 -5.70
C ILE A 362 -15.68 -20.20 -5.86
N PRO A 363 -16.58 -20.73 -5.02
CA PRO A 363 -17.05 -22.10 -5.19
C PRO A 363 -17.76 -22.31 -6.54
N PRO A 364 -17.53 -23.42 -7.26
CA PRO A 364 -18.24 -23.72 -8.51
C PRO A 364 -19.77 -23.66 -8.33
N LYS A 365 -20.48 -23.28 -9.40
CA LYS A 365 -21.94 -23.07 -9.44
C LYS A 365 -22.46 -21.90 -8.59
N SER A 366 -21.59 -21.16 -7.90
CA SER A 366 -22.00 -19.93 -7.21
C SER A 366 -22.47 -18.89 -8.22
N VAL A 367 -23.64 -18.31 -7.95
CA VAL A 367 -24.16 -17.18 -8.71
C VAL A 367 -23.58 -15.90 -8.15
N VAL A 368 -22.99 -15.05 -8.98
CA VAL A 368 -22.40 -13.78 -8.55
C VAL A 368 -22.94 -12.60 -9.36
N GLU A 369 -23.07 -11.47 -8.69
CA GLU A 369 -23.20 -10.15 -9.30
C GLU A 369 -21.80 -9.57 -9.52
N ALA A 370 -21.57 -8.96 -10.68
CA ALA A 370 -20.30 -8.32 -11.02
C ALA A 370 -20.46 -6.81 -11.15
N ARG A 371 -19.67 -6.05 -10.39
CA ARG A 371 -19.55 -4.59 -10.48
C ARG A 371 -18.27 -4.24 -11.23
N ASP A 372 -18.37 -3.61 -12.42
CA ASP A 372 -17.22 -3.01 -13.11
C ASP A 372 -16.89 -1.66 -12.43
N LEU A 373 -15.68 -1.58 -11.88
CA LEU A 373 -15.26 -0.45 -11.04
C LEU A 373 -14.84 0.77 -11.87
N TRP A 374 -14.45 0.57 -13.12
CA TRP A 374 -14.03 1.65 -14.03
C TRP A 374 -15.20 2.17 -14.86
N GLU A 375 -16.19 1.32 -15.18
CA GLU A 375 -17.44 1.77 -15.80
C GLU A 375 -18.48 2.26 -14.78
N HIS A 376 -18.19 2.14 -13.47
CA HIS A 376 -19.15 2.44 -12.39
C HIS A 376 -20.51 1.78 -12.62
N LYS A 377 -20.50 0.50 -13.01
CA LYS A 377 -21.70 -0.19 -13.46
C LYS A 377 -21.77 -1.63 -12.97
N THR A 378 -22.92 -1.97 -12.41
CA THR A 378 -23.26 -3.37 -12.13
C THR A 378 -23.73 -4.02 -13.42
N LEU A 379 -23.10 -5.14 -13.78
CA LEU A 379 -23.44 -5.87 -14.99
C LEU A 379 -24.82 -6.52 -14.83
N LYS A 380 -25.68 -6.36 -15.84
CA LYS A 380 -27.10 -6.77 -15.75
C LYS A 380 -27.32 -8.27 -15.58
N LYS A 381 -26.37 -9.08 -16.06
CA LYS A 381 -26.47 -10.54 -15.96
C LYS A 381 -25.75 -11.00 -14.69
N HIS A 382 -26.32 -12.00 -14.04
CA HIS A 382 -25.58 -12.81 -13.09
C HIS A 382 -24.62 -13.73 -13.82
N PHE A 383 -23.52 -14.05 -13.17
CA PHE A 383 -22.50 -14.94 -13.70
C PHE A 383 -22.45 -16.21 -12.86
N VAL A 384 -22.12 -17.32 -13.51
CA VAL A 384 -21.93 -18.63 -12.90
C VAL A 384 -20.70 -19.25 -13.57
N ASP A 385 -19.83 -19.85 -12.75
CA ASP A 385 -18.58 -20.54 -13.12
C ASP A 385 -17.48 -19.72 -13.81
N LYS A 386 -17.82 -18.70 -14.61
CA LYS A 386 -16.84 -17.84 -15.30
C LYS A 386 -17.36 -16.45 -15.67
N LEU A 387 -16.43 -15.49 -15.78
CA LEU A 387 -16.63 -14.12 -16.24
C LEU A 387 -15.61 -13.84 -17.34
N SER A 388 -16.11 -13.50 -18.52
CA SER A 388 -15.27 -13.12 -19.66
C SER A 388 -15.51 -11.66 -20.02
N ALA A 389 -14.43 -10.93 -20.31
CA ALA A 389 -14.49 -9.57 -20.84
C ALA A 389 -13.41 -9.36 -21.91
N THR A 390 -13.72 -8.52 -22.89
CA THR A 390 -12.74 -8.07 -23.88
C THR A 390 -11.96 -6.88 -23.32
N VAL A 391 -10.65 -6.97 -23.35
CA VAL A 391 -9.72 -6.00 -22.79
C VAL A 391 -8.86 -5.43 -23.91
N GLU A 392 -8.74 -4.10 -23.97
CA GLU A 392 -7.89 -3.41 -24.94
C GLU A 392 -6.40 -3.73 -24.71
N SER A 393 -5.55 -3.43 -25.71
CA SER A 393 -4.09 -3.48 -25.55
C SER A 393 -3.64 -2.62 -24.37
N HIS A 394 -2.75 -3.16 -23.54
CA HIS A 394 -2.25 -2.51 -22.32
C HIS A 394 -3.36 -1.96 -21.42
N GLY A 395 -4.49 -2.68 -21.39
CA GLY A 395 -5.68 -2.32 -20.63
C GLY A 395 -5.99 -3.34 -19.55
N CYS A 396 -6.91 -2.97 -18.66
CA CYS A 396 -7.51 -3.94 -17.75
C CYS A 396 -9.01 -3.73 -17.59
N LYS A 397 -9.65 -4.75 -17.04
CA LYS A 397 -10.97 -4.65 -16.43
C LYS A 397 -10.86 -5.02 -14.96
N MET A 398 -11.44 -4.19 -14.09
CA MET A 398 -11.44 -4.43 -12.65
C MET A 398 -12.88 -4.61 -12.17
N TYR A 399 -13.12 -5.71 -11.46
CA TYR A 399 -14.43 -6.07 -10.94
C TYR A 399 -14.39 -6.32 -9.44
N VAL A 400 -15.52 -6.05 -8.79
CA VAL A 400 -15.87 -6.70 -7.52
C VAL A 400 -17.00 -7.67 -7.78
N LEU A 401 -16.78 -8.93 -7.42
CA LEU A 401 -17.76 -10.01 -7.50
C LEU A 401 -18.37 -10.23 -6.14
N LYS A 402 -19.70 -10.27 -6.09
CA LYS A 402 -20.48 -10.50 -4.88
C LYS A 402 -21.36 -11.74 -5.06
N PRO A 403 -21.21 -12.78 -4.24
CA PRO A 403 -22.14 -13.90 -4.23
C PRO A 403 -23.58 -13.44 -4.02
N VAL A 404 -24.50 -13.98 -4.83
CA VAL A 404 -25.93 -13.86 -4.65
C VAL A 404 -26.36 -15.06 -3.80
N ALA A 405 -26.98 -14.78 -2.66
CA ALA A 405 -27.46 -15.81 -1.74
C ALA A 405 -28.56 -16.67 -2.36
#